data_AF-A0A4Q2ECL1-F1
#
_entry.id   AF-A0A4Q2ECL1-F1
#
_cell.length_a   1.000
_cell.length_b   1.000
_cell.length_c   1.000
_cell.angle_alpha   90.00
_cell.angle_beta   90.00
_cell.angle_gamma   90.00
#
_symmetry.space_group_name_H-M   'P 1'
#
loop_
_entity.id
_entity.type
_entity.pdbx_description
1 polymer ?
#
loop_
_entity_poly.entity_id
_entity_poly.type
_entity_poly.pdbx_seq_one_letter_code
_entity_poly.pdbx_strand_id
1 'polypeptide(L)'
;MAGASGQALADSGTVYSMDVNTDGTFAVLPWQSVSSRLVVSVVNLATNSVSNTTFGSVPESSFRGGWNSLQSKFYFTIGGVLYVFDPSASTPTSTAIGTIASATGESIPNGGDLYFDRSGNMYLVASNASSSALYRVDAAQIASGGLKATKMVDLVGIPTGSNANGVASPRTATCMCR
;
A
#
# COMPACT_ATOMS: atom_id res chain seq x y z
N MET A 1 -23.35 25.36 15.34
CA MET A 1 -21.94 25.37 14.88
C MET A 1 -21.80 24.28 13.85
N ALA A 2 -21.48 24.65 12.61
CA ALA A 2 -21.35 23.74 11.47
C ALA A 2 -20.00 23.01 11.52
N GLY A 3 -19.97 21.74 11.12
CA GLY A 3 -18.73 20.99 10.99
C GLY A 3 -18.93 19.48 10.83
N ALA A 4 -19.48 19.06 9.70
CA ALA A 4 -19.38 17.66 9.24
C ALA A 4 -19.41 17.62 7.70
N SER A 5 -18.42 18.24 7.07
CA SER A 5 -18.19 18.08 5.63
C SER A 5 -17.25 16.90 5.40
N GLY A 6 -17.73 15.84 4.72
CA GLY A 6 -16.86 14.95 3.94
C GLY A 6 -17.00 13.44 4.13
N GLN A 7 -17.79 12.93 5.08
CA GLN A 7 -17.81 11.48 5.38
C GLN A 7 -18.63 10.60 4.42
N ALA A 8 -19.42 11.16 3.51
CA ALA A 8 -20.36 10.38 2.68
C ALA A 8 -19.72 9.49 1.58
N LEU A 9 -18.38 9.45 1.46
CA LEU A 9 -17.67 8.62 0.46
C LEU A 9 -16.84 7.49 1.08
N ALA A 10 -16.86 7.33 2.42
CA ALA A 10 -15.91 6.50 3.16
C ALA A 10 -16.42 5.11 3.58
N ASP A 11 -17.69 4.77 3.34
CA ASP A 11 -18.33 3.59 3.98
C ASP A 11 -17.76 2.21 3.59
N SER A 12 -16.79 2.12 2.67
CA SER A 12 -16.09 0.85 2.39
C SER A 12 -14.67 0.98 1.83
N GLY A 13 -13.97 2.09 2.08
CA GLY A 13 -12.60 2.28 1.58
C GLY A 13 -11.59 1.37 2.30
N THR A 14 -10.78 0.63 1.55
CA THR A 14 -9.65 -0.12 2.11
C THR A 14 -8.40 0.74 2.06
N VAL A 15 -7.80 1.03 3.22
CA VAL A 15 -6.48 1.66 3.30
C VAL A 15 -5.44 0.66 2.78
N TYR A 16 -4.58 1.11 1.87
CA TYR A 16 -3.56 0.26 1.24
C TYR A 16 -2.26 0.21 2.03
N SER A 17 -1.85 1.35 2.55
CA SER A 17 -0.63 1.51 3.34
C SER A 17 -0.75 2.75 4.21
N MET A 18 0.17 2.88 5.16
CA MET A 18 0.34 4.08 5.97
C MET A 18 1.82 4.44 5.94
N ASP A 19 2.12 5.65 5.51
CA ASP A 19 3.45 6.25 5.69
C ASP A 19 3.33 7.32 6.77
N VAL A 20 4.28 7.34 7.70
CA VAL A 20 4.34 8.33 8.78
C VAL A 20 5.64 9.08 8.63
N ASN A 21 5.56 10.42 8.65
CA ASN A 21 6.78 11.22 8.57
C ASN A 21 7.65 11.06 9.83
N THR A 22 8.91 11.51 9.76
CA THR A 22 9.92 11.13 10.77
C THR A 22 9.67 11.73 12.13
N ASP A 23 9.05 12.90 12.19
CA ASP A 23 8.62 13.57 13.40
C ASP A 23 7.23 13.11 13.88
N GLY A 24 6.57 12.17 13.18
CA GLY A 24 5.30 11.58 13.59
C GLY A 24 4.12 12.55 13.57
N THR A 25 4.26 13.70 12.92
CA THR A 25 3.24 14.76 12.87
C THR A 25 2.25 14.56 11.73
N PHE A 26 2.62 13.81 10.69
CA PHE A 26 1.77 13.51 9.55
C PHE A 26 1.76 12.03 9.22
N ALA A 27 0.57 11.52 8.89
CA ALA A 27 0.38 10.23 8.27
C ALA A 27 -0.24 10.38 6.87
N VAL A 28 0.25 9.61 5.91
CA VAL A 28 -0.27 9.53 4.54
C VAL A 28 -0.95 8.17 4.36
N LEU A 29 -2.21 8.21 3.95
CA LEU A 29 -3.08 7.05 3.81
C LEU A 29 -3.65 7.02 2.38
N PRO A 30 -3.03 6.28 1.44
CA PRO A 30 -3.68 5.95 0.18
C PRO A 30 -4.79 4.92 0.38
N TRP A 31 -5.95 5.17 -0.22
CA TRP A 31 -7.10 4.26 -0.24
C TRP A 31 -7.89 4.42 -1.54
N GLN A 32 -8.69 3.41 -1.88
CA GLN A 32 -9.60 3.48 -3.01
C GLN A 32 -11.03 3.71 -2.53
N SER A 33 -11.70 4.67 -3.18
CA SER A 33 -13.10 4.95 -2.95
C SER A 33 -14.01 3.94 -3.64
N VAL A 34 -15.29 3.94 -3.26
CA VAL A 34 -16.35 3.11 -3.87
C VAL A 34 -16.50 3.28 -5.38
N SER A 35 -16.00 4.37 -5.96
CA SER A 35 -16.00 4.62 -7.40
C SER A 35 -14.67 4.25 -8.08
N SER A 36 -13.88 3.37 -7.45
CA SER A 36 -12.55 2.96 -7.90
C SER A 36 -11.51 4.09 -8.00
N ARG A 37 -11.76 5.27 -7.40
CA ARG A 37 -10.83 6.39 -7.45
C ARG A 37 -9.78 6.27 -6.36
N LEU A 38 -8.52 6.53 -6.70
CA LEU A 38 -7.47 6.67 -5.69
C LEU A 38 -7.70 7.96 -4.90
N VAL A 39 -7.68 7.86 -3.59
CA VAL A 39 -7.66 8.99 -2.66
C VAL A 39 -6.40 8.89 -1.81
N VAL A 40 -5.69 10.00 -1.67
CA VAL A 40 -4.58 10.11 -0.72
C VAL A 40 -5.00 11.07 0.37
N SER A 41 -5.17 10.53 1.57
CA SER A 41 -5.48 11.31 2.76
C SER A 41 -4.19 11.66 3.49
N VAL A 42 -3.97 12.94 3.76
CA VAL A 42 -2.90 13.44 4.63
C VAL A 42 -3.54 13.82 5.96
N VAL A 43 -3.18 13.08 7.00
CA VAL A 43 -3.63 13.29 8.37
C VAL A 43 -2.56 14.06 9.12
N ASN A 44 -2.88 15.28 9.57
CA ASN A 44 -2.05 16.00 10.52
C ASN A 44 -2.44 15.56 11.93
N LEU A 45 -1.55 14.80 12.56
CA LEU A 45 -1.71 14.24 13.91
C LEU A 45 -1.52 15.29 15.00
N ALA A 46 -0.83 16.39 14.72
CA ALA A 46 -0.64 17.48 15.67
C ALA A 46 -1.89 18.38 15.79
N THR A 47 -2.58 18.62 14.67
CA THR A 47 -3.76 19.51 14.62
C THR A 47 -5.09 18.76 14.52
N ASN A 48 -5.06 17.41 14.50
CA ASN A 48 -6.24 16.56 14.30
C ASN A 48 -7.06 16.93 13.05
N SER A 49 -6.37 17.20 11.94
CA SER A 49 -7.02 17.59 10.68
C SER A 49 -6.67 16.63 9.54
N VAL A 50 -7.60 16.43 8.61
CA VAL A 50 -7.41 15.55 7.44
C VAL A 50 -7.61 16.35 6.17
N SER A 51 -6.71 16.20 5.21
CA SER A 51 -6.84 16.71 3.85
C SER A 51 -6.89 15.54 2.87
N ASN A 52 -7.87 15.54 1.96
CA ASN A 52 -8.05 14.49 0.97
C ASN A 52 -7.74 15.02 -0.43
N THR A 53 -6.91 14.30 -1.17
CA THR A 53 -6.71 14.52 -2.60
C THR A 53 -7.25 13.33 -3.37
N THR A 54 -8.20 13.57 -4.26
CA THR A 54 -8.84 12.52 -5.06
C THR A 54 -8.31 12.55 -6.49
N PHE A 55 -7.85 11.41 -6.98
CA PHE A 55 -7.27 11.23 -8.31
C PHE A 55 -8.20 10.44 -9.25
N GLY A 56 -7.65 9.99 -10.39
CA GLY A 56 -8.33 9.12 -11.35
C GLY A 56 -8.58 7.70 -10.81
N SER A 57 -9.21 6.88 -11.65
CA SER A 57 -9.55 5.51 -11.28
C SER A 57 -8.34 4.58 -11.36
N VAL A 58 -8.17 3.76 -10.34
CA VAL A 58 -7.24 2.62 -10.31
C VAL A 58 -8.06 1.32 -10.43
N PRO A 59 -7.50 0.23 -10.99
CA PRO A 59 -8.22 -1.03 -11.10
C PRO A 59 -8.72 -1.53 -9.74
N GLU A 60 -9.89 -2.14 -9.65
CA GLU A 60 -10.36 -2.74 -8.38
C GLU A 60 -9.35 -3.76 -7.84
N SER A 61 -8.70 -4.53 -8.71
CA SER A 61 -7.63 -5.48 -8.33
C SER A 61 -6.37 -4.85 -7.72
N SER A 62 -6.28 -3.51 -7.63
CA SER A 62 -5.16 -2.79 -7.00
C SER A 62 -5.20 -2.81 -5.47
N PHE A 63 -5.85 -3.82 -4.86
CA PHE A 63 -6.08 -3.96 -3.41
C PHE A 63 -4.84 -3.91 -2.51
N ARG A 64 -3.63 -3.83 -3.09
CA ARG A 64 -2.32 -3.95 -2.45
C ARG A 64 -1.34 -3.00 -3.11
N GLY A 65 -1.09 -1.86 -2.47
CA GLY A 65 -0.33 -0.77 -3.06
C GLY A 65 0.26 0.23 -2.07
N GLY A 66 1.03 1.17 -2.60
CA GLY A 66 1.84 2.09 -1.83
C GLY A 66 1.95 3.44 -2.51
N TRP A 67 1.85 4.51 -1.72
CA TRP A 67 2.13 5.86 -2.19
C TRP A 67 3.63 6.15 -2.06
N ASN A 68 4.26 6.53 -3.17
CA ASN A 68 5.61 7.06 -3.15
C ASN A 68 5.55 8.59 -3.08
N SER A 69 5.74 9.14 -1.88
CA SER A 69 5.70 10.58 -1.62
C SER A 69 6.80 11.36 -2.35
N LEU A 70 7.95 10.75 -2.67
CA LEU A 70 9.04 11.40 -3.40
C LEU A 70 8.64 11.67 -4.86
N GLN A 71 7.94 10.72 -5.48
CA GLN A 71 7.54 10.80 -6.88
C GLN A 71 6.10 11.30 -7.09
N SER A 72 5.30 11.39 -6.02
CA SER A 72 3.86 11.63 -6.08
C SER A 72 3.12 10.65 -6.99
N LYS A 73 3.49 9.37 -6.88
CA LYS A 73 2.89 8.27 -7.66
C LYS A 73 2.40 7.16 -6.76
N PHE A 74 1.37 6.47 -7.23
CA PHE A 74 0.85 5.27 -6.56
C PHE A 74 1.33 4.02 -7.27
N TYR A 75 1.85 3.07 -6.52
CA TYR A 75 2.33 1.78 -7.02
C TYR A 75 1.45 0.67 -6.48
N PHE A 76 1.21 -0.37 -7.26
CA PHE A 76 0.44 -1.53 -6.83
C PHE A 76 0.86 -2.78 -7.61
N THR A 77 0.50 -3.96 -7.10
CA THR A 77 0.82 -5.22 -7.78
C THR A 77 -0.42 -5.98 -8.24
N ILE A 78 -0.35 -6.56 -9.44
CA ILE A 78 -1.33 -7.54 -9.94
C ILE A 78 -0.54 -8.76 -10.43
N GLY A 79 -0.77 -9.93 -9.83
CA GLY A 79 -0.10 -11.17 -10.26
C GLY A 79 1.43 -11.11 -10.24
N GLY A 80 2.02 -10.35 -9.30
CA GLY A 80 3.47 -10.15 -9.21
C GLY A 80 4.06 -9.11 -10.16
N VAL A 81 3.24 -8.52 -11.05
CA VAL A 81 3.63 -7.39 -11.89
C VAL A 81 3.42 -6.09 -11.12
N LEU A 82 4.44 -5.24 -11.08
CA LEU A 82 4.36 -3.89 -10.51
C LEU A 82 3.77 -2.94 -11.55
N TYR A 83 2.77 -2.18 -11.13
CA TYR A 83 2.16 -1.09 -11.89
C TYR A 83 2.41 0.23 -11.19
N VAL A 84 2.50 1.29 -11.97
CA VAL A 84 2.50 2.67 -11.49
C VAL A 84 1.31 3.41 -12.06
N PHE A 85 0.61 4.13 -11.19
CA PHE A 85 -0.40 5.10 -11.51
C PHE A 85 0.18 6.50 -11.29
N ASP A 86 0.26 7.27 -12.37
CA ASP A 86 0.71 8.66 -12.34
C ASP A 86 -0.50 9.61 -12.36
N PRO A 87 -0.89 10.16 -11.20
CA PRO A 87 -2.04 11.05 -11.12
C PRO A 87 -1.84 12.39 -11.83
N SER A 88 -0.59 12.76 -12.14
CA SER A 88 -0.26 14.02 -12.79
C SER A 88 -0.36 13.95 -14.32
N ALA A 89 -0.50 12.74 -14.88
CA ALA A 89 -0.67 12.55 -16.32
C ALA A 89 -2.00 13.15 -16.81
N SER A 90 -2.01 13.69 -18.03
CA SER A 90 -3.21 14.28 -18.65
C SER A 90 -4.38 13.29 -18.79
N THR A 91 -4.06 12.02 -18.97
CA THR A 91 -5.00 10.89 -18.85
C THR A 91 -4.41 9.87 -17.89
N PRO A 92 -4.74 9.92 -16.59
CA PRO A 92 -4.18 9.02 -15.59
C PRO A 92 -4.52 7.57 -15.92
N THR A 93 -3.51 6.80 -16.28
CA THR A 93 -3.59 5.36 -16.51
C THR A 93 -2.54 4.65 -15.67
N SER A 94 -2.77 3.36 -15.44
CA SER A 94 -1.78 2.51 -14.78
C SER A 94 -0.89 1.85 -15.83
N THR A 95 0.42 1.94 -15.66
CA THR A 95 1.40 1.36 -16.58
C THR A 95 2.17 0.25 -15.88
N ALA A 96 2.31 -0.89 -16.55
CA ALA A 96 3.15 -1.98 -16.05
C ALA A 96 4.63 -1.56 -16.11
N ILE A 97 5.34 -1.72 -14.99
CA ILE A 97 6.79 -1.50 -14.91
C ILE A 97 7.54 -2.79 -15.24
N GLY A 98 7.09 -3.91 -14.66
CA GLY A 98 7.73 -5.22 -14.84
C GLY A 98 7.28 -6.22 -13.79
N THR A 99 7.71 -7.47 -13.95
CA THR A 99 7.47 -8.54 -12.97
C THR A 99 8.51 -8.48 -11.86
N ILE A 100 8.06 -8.46 -10.61
CA ILE A 100 8.96 -8.53 -9.45
C ILE A 100 9.48 -9.98 -9.35
N ALA A 101 10.77 -10.16 -9.55
CA ALA A 101 11.44 -11.44 -9.38
C ALA A 101 12.36 -11.42 -8.15
N SER A 102 12.61 -12.58 -7.53
CA SER A 102 13.65 -12.68 -6.51
C SER A 102 15.04 -12.39 -7.12
N ALA A 103 15.88 -11.73 -6.33
CA ALA A 103 17.30 -11.55 -6.63
C ALA A 103 18.09 -12.87 -6.55
N THR A 104 17.66 -13.80 -5.69
CA THR A 104 18.33 -15.09 -5.42
C THR A 104 17.58 -16.31 -5.97
N GLY A 105 16.44 -16.10 -6.62
CA GLY A 105 15.70 -17.12 -7.36
C GLY A 105 14.60 -17.84 -6.56
N GLU A 106 14.39 -17.51 -5.29
CA GLU A 106 13.24 -18.06 -4.56
C GLU A 106 11.90 -17.52 -5.09
N SER A 107 10.83 -18.30 -4.86
CA SER A 107 9.48 -17.84 -5.13
C SER A 107 9.11 -16.73 -4.17
N ILE A 108 8.64 -15.59 -4.71
CA ILE A 108 8.03 -14.53 -3.93
C ILE A 108 6.53 -14.79 -3.92
N PRO A 109 5.93 -15.03 -2.74
CA PRO A 109 4.48 -15.16 -2.62
C PRO A 109 3.77 -13.91 -3.17
N ASN A 110 2.62 -14.10 -3.82
CA ASN A 110 1.83 -13.05 -4.49
C ASN A 110 1.87 -11.70 -3.75
N GLY A 111 2.36 -10.66 -4.45
CA GLY A 111 2.68 -9.34 -3.91
C GLY A 111 1.67 -8.77 -2.90
N GLY A 112 2.21 -8.11 -1.87
CA GLY A 112 1.46 -7.52 -0.75
C GLY A 112 1.44 -6.00 -0.75
N ASP A 113 1.14 -5.43 0.40
CA ASP A 113 1.18 -3.98 0.63
C ASP A 113 2.58 -3.45 0.33
N LEU A 114 2.62 -2.29 -0.31
CA LEU A 114 3.87 -1.66 -0.75
C LEU A 114 4.15 -0.45 0.13
N TYR A 115 5.39 -0.32 0.56
CA TYR A 115 5.88 0.79 1.35
C TYR A 115 7.08 1.39 0.65
N PHE A 116 7.21 2.72 0.70
CA PHE A 116 8.36 3.40 0.11
C PHE A 116 9.12 4.13 1.21
N ASP A 117 10.44 3.95 1.24
CA ASP A 117 11.28 4.83 2.04
C ASP A 117 11.50 6.17 1.32
N ARG A 118 12.11 7.12 2.02
CA ARG A 118 12.41 8.45 1.43
C ARG A 118 13.46 8.42 0.32
N SER A 119 14.21 7.34 0.21
CA SER A 119 15.14 7.13 -0.91
C SER A 119 14.43 6.55 -2.13
N GLY A 120 13.12 6.26 -2.04
CA GLY A 120 12.32 5.69 -3.11
C GLY A 120 12.49 4.19 -3.26
N ASN A 121 13.15 3.50 -2.32
CA ASN A 121 13.18 2.04 -2.34
C ASN A 121 11.80 1.52 -1.93
N MET A 122 11.36 0.47 -2.62
CA MET A 122 10.09 -0.18 -2.33
C MET A 122 10.32 -1.37 -1.42
N TYR A 123 9.53 -1.48 -0.37
CA TYR A 123 9.43 -2.64 0.49
C TYR A 123 8.08 -3.30 0.24
N LEU A 124 8.08 -4.62 0.12
CA LEU A 124 6.87 -5.41 0.01
C LEU A 124 6.89 -6.54 1.02
N VAL A 125 5.76 -6.74 1.68
CA VAL A 125 5.52 -7.91 2.51
C VAL A 125 4.89 -8.97 1.63
N ALA A 126 5.56 -10.10 1.45
CA ALA A 126 5.03 -11.22 0.69
C ALA A 126 4.72 -12.39 1.62
N SER A 127 3.49 -12.92 1.54
CA SER A 127 2.97 -13.93 2.46
C SER A 127 2.25 -15.05 1.72
N ASN A 128 2.40 -16.29 2.20
CA ASN A 128 1.55 -17.43 1.86
C ASN A 128 1.02 -18.10 3.14
N ALA A 129 0.37 -19.27 3.01
CA ALA A 129 -0.20 -19.98 4.15
C ALA A 129 0.81 -20.45 5.21
N SER A 130 2.10 -20.53 4.86
CA SER A 130 3.16 -21.15 5.67
C SER A 130 4.33 -20.23 5.98
N SER A 131 4.48 -19.10 5.28
CA SER A 131 5.59 -18.17 5.47
C SER A 131 5.23 -16.73 5.10
N SER A 132 5.95 -15.79 5.69
CA SER A 132 5.96 -14.39 5.27
C SER A 132 7.37 -13.83 5.35
N ALA A 133 7.70 -12.94 4.43
CA ALA A 133 8.99 -12.27 4.42
C ALA A 133 8.86 -10.83 3.92
N LEU A 134 9.76 -9.98 4.41
CA LEU A 134 9.94 -8.62 3.90
C LEU A 134 10.98 -8.66 2.79
N TYR A 135 10.64 -8.06 1.65
CA TYR A 135 11.53 -7.88 0.52
C TYR A 135 11.72 -6.39 0.23
N ARG A 136 12.86 -6.05 -0.38
CA ARG A 136 13.17 -4.70 -0.86
C ARG A 136 13.49 -4.74 -2.36
N VAL A 137 12.98 -3.78 -3.11
CA VAL A 137 13.38 -3.46 -4.49
C VAL A 137 13.98 -2.06 -4.48
N ASP A 138 15.17 -1.91 -5.06
CA ASP A 138 15.87 -0.63 -5.08
C ASP A 138 15.23 0.38 -6.03
N ALA A 139 15.30 1.66 -5.70
CA ALA A 139 14.76 2.74 -6.53
C ALA A 139 15.27 2.70 -7.98
N ALA A 140 16.55 2.34 -8.18
CA ALA A 140 17.15 2.20 -9.51
C ALA A 140 16.57 1.03 -10.32
N GLN A 141 16.20 -0.07 -9.66
CA GLN A 141 15.54 -1.21 -10.29
C GLN A 141 14.11 -0.87 -10.70
N ILE A 142 13.41 -0.09 -9.87
CA ILE A 142 12.07 0.43 -10.19
C ILE A 142 12.14 1.36 -11.41
N ALA A 143 13.10 2.28 -11.43
CA ALA A 143 13.27 3.23 -12.54
C ALA A 143 13.64 2.56 -13.87
N SER A 144 14.37 1.45 -13.83
CA SER A 144 14.80 0.68 -15.02
C SER A 144 13.82 -0.41 -15.46
N GLY A 145 12.84 -0.76 -14.61
CA GLY A 145 11.95 -1.91 -14.83
C GLY A 145 12.59 -3.28 -14.54
N GLY A 146 13.89 -3.33 -14.21
CA GLY A 146 14.62 -4.54 -13.85
C GLY A 146 14.38 -4.98 -12.39
N LEU A 147 13.12 -5.26 -12.05
CA LEU A 147 12.68 -5.47 -10.66
C LEU A 147 13.26 -6.76 -10.04
N LYS A 148 14.25 -6.60 -9.16
CA LYS A 148 14.87 -7.70 -8.40
C LYS A 148 14.70 -7.46 -6.90
N ALA A 149 13.72 -8.13 -6.32
CA ALA A 149 13.44 -8.09 -4.90
C ALA A 149 14.48 -8.90 -4.11
N THR A 150 15.17 -8.22 -3.19
CA THR A 150 16.10 -8.81 -2.23
C THR A 150 15.36 -9.11 -0.94
N LYS A 151 15.42 -10.36 -0.47
CA LYS A 151 14.85 -10.73 0.82
C LYS A 151 15.62 -10.06 1.96
N MET A 152 14.90 -9.35 2.83
CA MET A 152 15.46 -8.66 3.98
C MET A 152 15.40 -9.54 5.22
N VAL A 153 14.23 -10.11 5.52
CA VAL A 153 14.01 -10.90 6.74
C VAL A 153 12.78 -11.80 6.61
N ASP A 154 12.79 -12.94 7.29
CA ASP A 154 11.60 -13.76 7.53
C ASP A 154 10.75 -13.15 8.65
N LEU A 155 9.46 -12.98 8.39
CA LEU A 155 8.50 -12.45 9.35
C LEU A 155 7.90 -13.60 10.16
N VAL A 156 8.56 -13.96 11.26
CA VAL A 156 8.14 -15.04 12.16
C VAL A 156 7.19 -14.48 13.23
N GLY A 157 6.11 -15.21 13.53
CA GLY A 157 5.15 -14.84 14.58
C GLY A 157 4.12 -13.78 14.18
N ILE A 158 4.16 -13.30 12.94
CA ILE A 158 3.11 -12.44 12.36
C ILE A 158 2.06 -13.35 11.72
N PRO A 159 0.77 -13.27 12.09
CA PRO A 159 -0.28 -14.10 11.51
C PRO A 159 -0.35 -13.94 9.99
N THR A 160 -0.10 -15.01 9.26
CA THR A 160 -0.12 -15.03 7.80
C THR A 160 -1.51 -15.46 7.34
N GLY A 161 -2.39 -14.49 7.09
CA GLY A 161 -3.66 -14.69 6.40
C GLY A 161 -3.57 -14.15 4.98
N SER A 162 -4.47 -14.58 4.08
CA SER A 162 -4.60 -14.05 2.72
C SER A 162 -4.85 -12.53 2.67
N ASN A 163 -5.08 -11.89 3.81
CA ASN A 163 -5.22 -10.45 3.98
C ASN A 163 -4.17 -9.96 5.00
N ALA A 164 -2.89 -9.95 4.61
CA ALA A 164 -1.98 -8.97 5.17
C ALA A 164 -2.51 -7.60 4.71
N ASN A 165 -3.42 -7.05 5.50
CA ASN A 165 -3.69 -5.64 5.58
C ASN A 165 -3.74 -5.42 7.10
N GLY A 166 -2.84 -4.60 7.63
CA GLY A 166 -2.53 -4.48 9.07
C GLY A 166 -3.68 -4.06 9.99
N VAL A 167 -4.93 -4.10 9.53
CA VAL A 167 -6.13 -4.05 10.35
C VAL A 167 -6.50 -5.47 10.72
N ALA A 168 -6.17 -5.89 11.94
CA ALA A 168 -6.76 -7.06 12.54
C ALA A 168 -8.29 -6.98 12.36
N SER A 169 -8.85 -7.88 11.55
CA SER A 169 -10.28 -8.14 11.62
C SER A 169 -10.58 -8.46 13.09
N PRO A 170 -11.55 -7.79 13.75
CA PRO A 170 -11.84 -8.09 15.13
C PRO A 170 -12.20 -9.57 15.15
N ARG A 171 -11.32 -10.41 15.73
CA ARG A 171 -11.74 -11.72 16.19
C ARG A 171 -12.91 -11.40 17.11
N THR A 172 -14.10 -11.81 16.72
CA THR A 172 -15.24 -11.90 17.62
C THR A 172 -14.73 -12.71 18.80
N ALA A 173 -14.35 -12.03 19.88
CA ALA A 173 -14.07 -12.67 21.13
C ALA A 173 -15.43 -13.18 21.60
N THR A 174 -15.75 -14.42 21.25
CA THR A 174 -16.83 -15.14 21.90
C THR A 174 -16.41 -15.25 23.36
N CYS A 175 -16.86 -14.30 24.16
CA CYS A 175 -16.80 -14.39 25.61
C CYS A 175 -17.71 -15.57 25.98
N MET A 176 -17.13 -16.77 26.08
CA MET A 176 -17.80 -17.89 26.74
C MET A 176 -17.68 -17.64 28.24
N CYS A 177 -18.72 -17.05 28.82
CA CYS A 177 -18.97 -17.20 30.25
C CYS A 177 -19.31 -18.67 30.50
N ARG A 178 -18.49 -19.35 31.30
CA ARG A 178 -18.92 -20.43 32.17
C ARG A 178 -18.26 -20.23 33.52
#